data_AF-A0A5C3KN45-F1
#
_entry.id   AF-A0A5C3KN45-F1
#
_cell.length_a   1.000
_cell.length_b   1.000
_cell.length_c   1.000
_cell.angle_alpha   90.00
_cell.angle_beta   90.00
_cell.angle_gamma   90.00
#
_symmetry.space_group_name_H-M   'P 1'
#
loop_
_entity.id
_entity.type
_entity.pdbx_description
1 polymer ?
#
loop_
_entity_poly.entity_id
_entity_poly.type
_entity_poly.pdbx_seq_one_letter_code
_entity_poly.pdbx_strand_id
1 'polypeptide(L)'
;MVADLPAELLREILKYIRGSSWDIPSNSKKHLKITSLVSPIFREISQEFLFEKLEVGPMPRIPQLGKDICLGTKLLSLFTLSPKLATHVKYIDLNDTYAPCVEITGNISSMLWLDIDHDIPQALRRIPLQKIVAFRFRSLSDSWDLLPGETQDVILSICSSPCLKSLEVEAAFLGILDACGSLKELKVNWPNYNHLISTVVVPEERQRTNKLTLERLEMNFVRCSLKAIHPIVLDPSNRIETSRLKSLTISASVRSYDFTVIGGLLRSCTSSLEKFIYRGKSFGLRWNDICVHDPQQFGLSKLSALKRFACIYTNHGDTTSRQETALSSLLPLFHTLPSLSPLEVFHLYPWYDERVTLEQMANLAALWDQFDALFADRPRFQRLRCVRINVSYISRDGASDEDDERYVESIRQKIKSHLKRLMRAGILAVDVSLGYSACHFGWPSAPGLEFD
;
A
#
# COMPACT_ATOMS: atom_id res chain seq x y z
N MET A 1 23.62 5.35 -40.38
CA MET A 1 22.40 4.56 -40.66
C MET A 1 22.35 3.45 -39.63
N VAL A 2 21.44 3.52 -38.67
CA VAL A 2 21.20 2.38 -37.76
C VAL A 2 20.50 1.33 -38.62
N ALA A 3 21.07 0.12 -38.71
CA ALA A 3 20.42 -1.00 -39.37
C ALA A 3 18.98 -1.15 -38.84
N ASP A 4 18.03 -1.50 -39.71
CA ASP A 4 16.62 -1.67 -39.35
C ASP A 4 16.48 -2.80 -38.32
N LEU A 5 16.57 -2.45 -37.03
CA LEU A 5 16.31 -3.36 -35.93
C LEU A 5 14.82 -3.74 -35.95
N PRO A 6 14.46 -5.02 -35.76
CA PRO A 6 13.06 -5.43 -35.66
C PRO A 6 12.31 -4.67 -34.57
N ALA A 7 11.05 -4.34 -34.82
CA ALA A 7 10.23 -3.56 -33.89
C ALA A 7 10.08 -4.25 -32.52
N GLU A 8 10.10 -5.58 -32.49
CA GLU A 8 10.05 -6.41 -31.29
C GLU A 8 11.31 -6.22 -30.44
N LEU A 9 12.48 -6.18 -31.07
CA LEU A 9 13.74 -5.94 -30.38
C LEU A 9 13.79 -4.51 -29.82
N LEU A 10 13.34 -3.52 -30.59
CA LEU A 10 13.22 -2.14 -30.12
C LEU A 10 12.27 -2.01 -28.93
N ARG A 11 11.15 -2.75 -28.95
CA ARG A 11 10.19 -2.81 -27.84
C ARG A 11 10.82 -3.38 -26.58
N GLU A 12 11.59 -4.46 -26.67
CA GLU A 12 12.28 -5.02 -25.50
C GLU A 12 13.38 -4.09 -24.96
N ILE A 13 14.15 -3.41 -25.82
CA ILE A 13 15.12 -2.39 -25.41
C ILE A 13 14.42 -1.25 -24.65
N LEU A 14 13.34 -0.72 -25.22
CA LEU A 14 12.61 0.39 -24.61
C LEU A 14 11.87 -0.01 -23.33
N LYS A 15 11.46 -1.27 -23.21
CA LYS A 15 10.87 -1.84 -21.99
C LYS A 15 11.88 -1.86 -20.84
N TYR A 16 13.16 -2.13 -21.12
CA TYR A 16 14.22 -2.00 -20.12
C TYR A 16 14.37 -0.53 -19.65
N ILE A 17 14.31 0.43 -20.58
CA ILE A 17 14.34 1.87 -20.24
C ILE A 17 13.12 2.27 -19.41
N ARG A 18 11.92 1.82 -19.80
CA ARG A 18 10.65 2.08 -19.09
C ARG A 18 10.70 1.55 -17.66
N GLY A 19 11.26 0.36 -17.46
CA GLY A 19 11.20 -0.38 -16.19
C GLY A 19 9.90 -1.17 -16.01
N SER A 20 9.82 -1.94 -14.93
CA SER A 20 8.70 -2.83 -14.62
C SER A 20 7.51 -2.14 -13.94
N SER A 21 7.74 -0.98 -13.31
CA SER A 21 6.70 -0.20 -12.65
C SER A 21 5.78 0.49 -13.66
N TRP A 22 4.52 0.69 -13.28
CA TRP A 22 3.61 1.58 -14.00
C TRP A 22 3.91 3.05 -13.73
N ASP A 23 4.58 3.36 -12.62
CA ASP A 23 5.18 4.67 -12.32
C ASP A 23 6.56 4.77 -12.99
N ILE A 24 6.60 5.25 -14.23
CA ILE A 24 7.86 5.41 -14.99
C ILE A 24 8.73 6.49 -14.32
N PRO A 25 9.97 6.18 -13.89
CA PRO A 25 10.87 7.17 -13.30
C PRO A 25 11.12 8.38 -14.22
N SER A 26 11.34 9.56 -13.66
CA SER A 26 11.56 10.80 -14.43
C SER A 26 12.71 10.68 -15.45
N ASN A 27 13.81 10.01 -15.07
CA ASN A 27 14.93 9.75 -15.96
C ASN A 27 14.53 8.82 -17.12
N SER A 28 13.77 7.76 -16.84
CA SER A 28 13.22 6.86 -17.87
C SER A 28 12.27 7.60 -18.82
N LYS A 29 11.36 8.46 -18.30
CA LYS A 29 10.50 9.32 -19.13
C LYS A 29 11.32 10.23 -20.04
N LYS A 30 12.40 10.83 -19.53
CA LYS A 30 13.32 11.67 -20.32
C LYS A 30 13.99 10.88 -21.43
N HIS A 31 14.51 9.68 -21.13
CA HIS A 31 15.12 8.82 -22.14
C HIS A 31 14.12 8.39 -23.23
N LEU A 32 12.91 7.96 -22.86
CA LEU A 32 11.87 7.61 -23.83
C LEU A 32 11.51 8.79 -24.75
N LYS A 33 11.43 10.01 -24.21
CA LYS A 33 11.20 11.22 -25.02
C LYS A 33 12.32 11.45 -26.03
N ILE A 34 13.58 11.35 -25.60
CA ILE A 34 14.74 11.53 -26.48
C ILE A 34 14.74 10.45 -27.57
N THR A 35 14.56 9.19 -27.19
CA THR A 35 14.54 8.06 -28.12
C THR A 35 13.42 8.19 -29.16
N SER A 36 12.27 8.75 -28.78
CA SER A 36 11.15 9.00 -29.70
C SER A 36 11.47 9.93 -30.88
N LEU A 37 12.57 10.69 -30.80
CA LEU A 37 13.02 11.59 -31.85
C LEU A 37 13.94 10.92 -32.88
N VAL A 38 14.44 9.71 -32.58
CA VAL A 38 15.45 9.01 -33.41
C VAL A 38 14.87 8.45 -34.70
N SER A 39 13.71 7.79 -34.64
CA SER A 39 13.04 7.22 -35.81
C SER A 39 11.53 7.11 -35.62
N PRO A 40 10.73 6.94 -36.70
CA PRO A 40 9.29 6.72 -36.59
C PRO A 40 8.89 5.51 -35.74
N ILE A 41 9.63 4.40 -35.83
CA ILE A 41 9.36 3.17 -35.05
C ILE A 41 9.64 3.42 -33.57
N PHE A 42 10.78 4.05 -33.24
CA PHE A 42 11.08 4.46 -31.87
C PHE A 42 10.03 5.43 -31.34
N ARG A 43 9.55 6.36 -32.18
CA ARG A 43 8.49 7.31 -31.80
C ARG A 43 7.23 6.56 -31.37
N GLU A 44 6.75 5.63 -32.17
CA GLU A 44 5.53 4.90 -31.89
C GLU A 44 5.62 4.09 -30.59
N ILE A 45 6.67 3.29 -30.43
CA ILE A 45 6.84 2.45 -29.23
C ILE A 45 7.08 3.33 -27.99
N SER A 46 7.87 4.40 -28.12
CA SER A 46 8.10 5.31 -27.00
C SER A 46 6.83 6.05 -26.59
N GLN A 47 5.99 6.47 -27.55
CA GLN A 47 4.69 7.07 -27.26
C GLN A 47 3.75 6.07 -26.58
N GLU A 48 3.71 4.81 -27.01
CA GLU A 48 2.94 3.77 -26.33
C GLU A 48 3.30 3.69 -24.84
N PHE A 49 4.59 3.68 -24.50
CA PHE A 49 5.03 3.66 -23.10
C PHE A 49 4.81 4.98 -22.37
N LEU A 50 5.04 6.13 -23.02
CA LEU A 50 4.88 7.45 -22.40
C LEU A 50 3.41 7.77 -22.06
N PHE A 51 2.48 7.29 -22.87
CA PHE A 51 1.03 7.52 -22.72
C PHE A 51 0.29 6.31 -22.12
N GLU A 52 1.00 5.29 -21.64
CA GLU A 52 0.41 4.11 -21.02
C GLU A 52 -0.30 4.44 -19.69
N LYS A 53 0.18 5.46 -18.98
CA LYS A 53 -0.40 5.93 -17.73
C LYS A 53 -0.99 7.33 -17.90
N LEU A 54 -2.26 7.47 -17.54
CA LEU A 54 -2.95 8.73 -17.40
C LEU A 54 -3.00 9.12 -15.91
N GLU A 55 -2.39 10.25 -15.57
CA GLU A 55 -2.47 10.87 -14.24
C GLU A 55 -3.31 12.14 -14.34
N VAL A 56 -4.40 12.22 -13.56
CA VAL A 56 -5.27 13.40 -13.51
C VAL A 56 -5.43 13.84 -12.06
N GLY A 57 -4.96 15.05 -11.76
CA GLY A 57 -4.89 15.59 -10.40
C GLY A 57 -3.63 15.18 -9.62
N PRO A 58 -3.42 15.70 -8.39
CA PRO A 58 -4.29 16.67 -7.72
C PRO A 58 -4.25 18.04 -8.42
N MET A 59 -5.31 18.84 -8.24
CA MET A 59 -5.36 20.18 -8.82
C MET A 59 -4.50 21.15 -8.00
N PRO A 60 -3.64 21.98 -8.62
CA PRO A 60 -2.74 22.86 -7.89
C PRO A 60 -3.47 23.98 -7.13
N ARG A 61 -4.70 24.32 -7.55
CA ARG A 61 -5.58 25.30 -6.92
C ARG A 61 -7.03 25.05 -7.35
N ILE A 62 -7.97 25.65 -6.62
CA ILE A 62 -9.39 25.67 -6.99
C ILE A 62 -9.55 26.45 -8.31
N PRO A 63 -10.17 25.86 -9.35
CA PRO A 63 -10.44 26.56 -10.59
C PRO A 63 -11.31 27.80 -10.35
N GLN A 64 -10.91 28.94 -10.90
CA GLN A 64 -11.76 30.12 -10.97
C GLN A 64 -12.69 29.99 -12.19
N LEU A 65 -13.99 29.98 -11.94
CA LEU A 65 -15.02 29.88 -12.99
C LEU A 65 -14.77 30.91 -14.10
N GLY A 66 -14.72 30.45 -15.35
CA GLY A 66 -14.50 31.29 -16.54
C GLY A 66 -13.07 31.77 -16.78
N LYS A 67 -12.12 31.49 -15.87
CA LYS A 67 -10.70 31.88 -16.03
C LYS A 67 -9.78 30.69 -16.22
N ASP A 68 -10.07 29.59 -15.54
CA ASP A 68 -9.24 28.40 -15.60
C ASP A 68 -9.81 27.37 -16.58
N ILE A 69 -8.97 26.88 -17.48
CA ILE A 69 -9.30 25.71 -18.30
C ILE A 69 -9.12 24.48 -17.40
N CYS A 70 -10.24 23.81 -17.12
CA CYS A 70 -10.28 22.59 -16.34
C CYS A 70 -9.51 21.44 -17.04
N LEU A 71 -9.08 20.42 -16.27
CA LEU A 71 -8.24 19.34 -16.80
C LEU A 71 -9.00 18.48 -17.82
N GLY A 72 -10.29 18.25 -17.58
CA GLY A 72 -11.21 17.53 -18.45
C GLY A 72 -11.28 18.17 -19.82
N THR A 73 -11.45 19.49 -19.92
CA THR A 73 -11.47 20.21 -21.20
C THR A 73 -10.15 20.00 -21.98
N LYS A 74 -9.00 20.11 -21.29
CA LYS A 74 -7.68 19.88 -21.92
C LYS A 74 -7.53 18.45 -22.41
N LEU A 75 -7.92 17.48 -21.58
CA LEU A 75 -7.81 16.06 -21.89
C LEU A 75 -8.75 15.67 -23.03
N LEU A 76 -9.98 16.17 -23.01
CA LEU A 76 -10.98 15.96 -24.07
C LEU A 76 -10.49 16.53 -25.40
N SER A 77 -9.96 17.75 -25.40
CA SER A 77 -9.35 18.35 -26.58
C SER A 77 -8.19 17.51 -27.12
N LEU A 78 -7.29 17.06 -26.25
CA LEU A 78 -6.16 16.20 -26.62
C LEU A 78 -6.61 14.89 -27.26
N PHE A 79 -7.58 14.19 -26.65
CA PHE A 79 -8.10 12.94 -27.19
C PHE A 79 -8.95 13.12 -28.45
N THR A 80 -9.54 14.29 -28.64
CA THR A 80 -10.25 14.62 -29.89
C THR A 80 -9.26 14.87 -31.02
N LEU A 81 -8.17 15.62 -30.76
CA LEU A 81 -7.13 15.92 -31.75
C LEU A 81 -6.24 14.71 -32.05
N SER A 82 -6.06 13.80 -31.09
CA SER A 82 -5.21 12.62 -31.25
C SER A 82 -5.83 11.40 -30.58
N PRO A 83 -6.88 10.80 -31.18
CA PRO A 83 -7.58 9.65 -30.60
C PRO A 83 -6.68 8.46 -30.29
N LYS A 84 -5.60 8.28 -31.08
CA LYS A 84 -4.60 7.22 -30.85
C LYS A 84 -4.00 7.26 -29.45
N LEU A 85 -3.82 8.46 -28.85
CA LEU A 85 -3.27 8.60 -27.50
C LEU A 85 -4.16 7.95 -26.44
N ALA A 86 -5.48 8.13 -26.53
CA ALA A 86 -6.43 7.49 -25.61
C ALA A 86 -6.34 5.96 -25.67
N THR A 87 -5.98 5.41 -26.83
CA THR A 87 -5.83 3.95 -27.01
C THR A 87 -4.57 3.36 -26.39
N HIS A 88 -3.61 4.19 -25.98
CA HIS A 88 -2.40 3.72 -25.29
C HIS A 88 -2.60 3.59 -23.77
N VAL A 89 -3.60 4.28 -23.21
CA VAL A 89 -3.85 4.30 -21.76
C VAL A 89 -4.26 2.91 -21.27
N LYS A 90 -3.50 2.39 -20.31
CA LYS A 90 -3.77 1.13 -19.57
C LYS A 90 -3.87 1.35 -18.07
N TYR A 91 -3.28 2.42 -17.55
CA TYR A 91 -3.29 2.76 -16.14
C TYR A 91 -3.92 4.14 -15.95
N ILE A 92 -4.90 4.24 -15.07
CA ILE A 92 -5.55 5.52 -14.75
C ILE A 92 -5.33 5.81 -13.28
N ASP A 93 -4.80 6.99 -12.97
CA ASP A 93 -4.67 7.53 -11.61
C ASP A 93 -5.46 8.84 -11.55
N LEU A 94 -6.65 8.77 -10.95
CA LEU A 94 -7.57 9.88 -10.80
C LEU A 94 -7.55 10.34 -9.35
N ASN A 95 -7.04 11.55 -9.12
CA ASN A 95 -6.91 12.14 -7.80
C ASN A 95 -7.78 13.39 -7.68
N ASP A 96 -8.94 13.21 -7.08
CA ASP A 96 -9.95 14.22 -6.80
C ASP A 96 -9.60 15.05 -5.55
N THR A 97 -8.40 15.59 -5.49
CA THR A 97 -7.95 16.45 -4.39
C THR A 97 -7.24 17.68 -4.92
N TYR A 98 -7.09 18.68 -4.04
CA TYR A 98 -6.21 19.81 -4.30
C TYR A 98 -4.82 19.57 -3.73
N ALA A 99 -3.81 20.23 -4.29
CA ALA A 99 -2.45 20.17 -3.79
C ALA A 99 -2.38 20.68 -2.33
N PRO A 100 -1.49 20.12 -1.48
CA PRO A 100 -1.43 20.44 -0.05
C PRO A 100 -1.18 21.92 0.30
N CYS A 101 -0.73 22.72 -0.66
CA CYS A 101 -0.40 24.14 -0.47
C CYS A 101 -1.59 25.09 -0.66
N VAL A 102 -2.78 24.55 -0.93
CA VAL A 102 -4.01 25.35 -0.99
C VAL A 102 -4.53 25.47 0.44
N GLU A 103 -4.20 26.57 1.11
CA GLU A 103 -4.86 26.92 2.37
C GLU A 103 -6.36 27.03 2.12
N ILE A 104 -7.12 26.05 2.60
CA ILE A 104 -8.58 26.11 2.58
C ILE A 104 -8.97 27.07 3.72
N THR A 105 -8.74 28.37 3.51
CA THR A 105 -9.18 29.42 4.42
C THR A 105 -10.67 29.63 4.23
N GLY A 106 -11.49 28.80 4.90
CA GLY A 106 -12.94 28.93 4.89
C GLY A 106 -13.68 27.61 4.83
N ASN A 107 -15.00 27.68 5.02
CA ASN A 107 -15.93 26.56 5.06
C ASN A 107 -16.13 25.87 3.68
N ILE A 108 -15.13 25.90 2.78
CA ILE A 108 -15.11 25.25 1.45
C ILE A 108 -14.77 23.75 1.62
N SER A 109 -15.19 23.16 2.73
CA SER A 109 -14.69 21.88 3.26
C SER A 109 -15.11 20.65 2.46
N SER A 110 -15.81 20.79 1.33
CA SER A 110 -16.38 19.66 0.60
C SER A 110 -16.30 19.70 -0.93
N MET A 111 -15.99 20.83 -1.56
CA MET A 111 -15.99 20.89 -3.04
C MET A 111 -14.70 20.29 -3.58
N LEU A 112 -14.79 19.18 -4.30
CA LEU A 112 -13.67 18.61 -5.02
C LEU A 112 -13.65 19.09 -6.48
N TRP A 113 -12.55 18.83 -7.20
CA TRP A 113 -12.42 19.41 -8.54
C TRP A 113 -13.23 18.65 -9.58
N LEU A 114 -13.49 17.35 -9.35
CA LEU A 114 -14.39 16.57 -10.20
C LEU A 114 -15.84 17.06 -10.16
N ASP A 115 -16.24 17.78 -9.10
CA ASP A 115 -17.58 18.39 -9.00
C ASP A 115 -17.73 19.57 -9.97
N ILE A 116 -16.62 20.19 -10.35
CA ILE A 116 -16.57 21.42 -11.16
C ILE A 116 -16.30 21.09 -12.64
N ASP A 117 -15.50 20.07 -12.92
CA ASP A 117 -15.02 19.74 -14.26
C ASP A 117 -16.01 18.85 -15.03
N HIS A 118 -16.99 19.45 -15.71
CA HIS A 118 -18.01 18.70 -16.45
C HIS A 118 -17.51 17.98 -17.71
N ASP A 119 -16.30 18.27 -18.19
CA ASP A 119 -15.74 17.66 -19.40
C ASP A 119 -14.96 16.38 -19.10
N ILE A 120 -14.53 16.17 -17.84
CA ILE A 120 -13.74 15.00 -17.47
C ILE A 120 -14.43 13.66 -17.79
N PRO A 121 -15.76 13.47 -17.62
CA PRO A 121 -16.39 12.20 -17.92
C PRO A 121 -16.33 11.88 -19.40
N GLN A 122 -16.55 12.89 -20.26
CA GLN A 122 -16.45 12.73 -21.70
C GLN A 122 -15.02 12.41 -22.15
N ALA A 123 -14.01 13.04 -21.54
CA ALA A 123 -12.61 12.73 -21.81
C ALA A 123 -12.28 11.28 -21.46
N LEU A 124 -12.67 10.82 -20.27
CA LEU A 124 -12.41 9.45 -19.81
C LEU A 124 -13.14 8.39 -20.64
N ARG A 125 -14.35 8.68 -21.14
CA ARG A 125 -15.10 7.80 -22.07
C ARG A 125 -14.39 7.56 -23.40
N ARG A 126 -13.38 8.38 -23.78
CA ARG A 126 -12.56 8.13 -24.99
C ARG A 126 -11.55 6.99 -24.79
N ILE A 127 -11.28 6.58 -23.56
CA ILE A 127 -10.32 5.53 -23.25
C ILE A 127 -11.00 4.15 -23.44
N PRO A 128 -10.45 3.26 -24.27
CA PRO A 128 -11.03 1.94 -24.48
C PRO A 128 -10.96 1.09 -23.20
N LEU A 129 -12.12 0.74 -22.64
CA LEU A 129 -12.22 0.01 -21.37
C LEU A 129 -11.46 -1.32 -21.40
N GLN A 130 -11.46 -2.02 -22.53
CA GLN A 130 -10.78 -3.31 -22.73
C GLN A 130 -9.24 -3.25 -22.64
N LYS A 131 -8.66 -2.06 -22.45
CA LYS A 131 -7.22 -1.88 -22.26
C LYS A 131 -6.83 -1.49 -20.83
N ILE A 132 -7.80 -1.12 -19.99
CA ILE A 132 -7.52 -0.65 -18.64
C ILE A 132 -7.15 -1.85 -17.77
N VAL A 133 -5.92 -1.84 -17.24
CA VAL A 133 -5.34 -2.91 -16.42
C VAL A 133 -5.29 -2.52 -14.94
N ALA A 134 -5.07 -1.24 -14.62
CA ALA A 134 -5.16 -0.76 -13.27
C ALA A 134 -5.85 0.60 -13.18
N PHE A 135 -6.55 0.80 -12.07
CA PHE A 135 -7.21 2.05 -11.76
C PHE A 135 -6.93 2.44 -10.31
N ARG A 136 -6.50 3.68 -10.11
CA ARG A 136 -6.36 4.31 -8.80
C ARG A 136 -7.34 5.48 -8.73
N PHE A 137 -8.22 5.46 -7.74
CA PHE A 137 -9.12 6.56 -7.43
C PHE A 137 -8.83 7.09 -6.03
N ARG A 138 -8.44 8.36 -5.95
CA ARG A 138 -8.17 9.05 -4.68
C ARG A 138 -9.15 10.20 -4.55
N SER A 139 -9.97 10.18 -3.52
CA SER A 139 -10.87 11.27 -3.20
C SER A 139 -10.87 11.45 -1.69
N LEU A 140 -10.75 12.68 -1.21
CA LEU A 140 -10.88 12.99 0.22
C LEU A 140 -12.32 13.35 0.59
N SER A 141 -13.24 13.41 -0.38
CA SER A 141 -14.65 13.59 -0.08
C SER A 141 -15.16 12.28 0.45
N ASP A 142 -15.75 12.39 1.61
CA ASP A 142 -16.46 11.30 2.23
C ASP A 142 -17.68 10.90 1.38
N SER A 143 -18.22 11.81 0.56
CA SER A 143 -19.48 11.63 -0.14
C SER A 143 -19.30 11.33 -1.63
N TRP A 144 -19.27 10.05 -2.00
CA TRP A 144 -19.43 9.60 -3.39
C TRP A 144 -20.64 10.24 -4.08
N ASP A 145 -21.72 10.43 -3.33
CA ASP A 145 -22.98 10.99 -3.81
C ASP A 145 -22.89 12.46 -4.25
N LEU A 146 -21.81 13.17 -3.90
CA LEU A 146 -21.58 14.54 -4.36
C LEU A 146 -20.98 14.59 -5.77
N LEU A 147 -20.36 13.51 -6.24
CA LEU A 147 -19.81 13.47 -7.60
C LEU A 147 -20.96 13.59 -8.61
N PRO A 148 -20.79 14.34 -9.71
CA PRO A 148 -21.78 14.38 -10.78
C PRO A 148 -22.08 12.97 -11.31
N GLY A 149 -23.36 12.68 -11.60
CA GLY A 149 -23.77 11.34 -12.03
C GLY A 149 -23.00 10.80 -13.23
N GLU A 150 -22.67 11.66 -14.19
CA GLU A 150 -21.81 11.28 -15.34
C GLU A 150 -20.39 10.86 -14.93
N THR A 151 -19.82 11.53 -13.93
CA THR A 151 -18.50 11.22 -13.36
C THR A 151 -18.54 9.89 -12.61
N GLN A 152 -19.57 9.67 -11.79
CA GLN A 152 -19.79 8.39 -11.13
C GLN A 152 -19.90 7.25 -12.15
N ASP A 153 -20.67 7.47 -13.22
CA ASP A 153 -20.89 6.48 -14.28
C ASP A 153 -19.61 6.08 -15.01
N VAL A 154 -18.74 7.04 -15.35
CA VAL A 154 -17.48 6.72 -16.03
C VAL A 154 -16.51 6.00 -15.10
N ILE A 155 -16.47 6.37 -13.82
CA ILE A 155 -15.65 5.70 -12.81
C ILE A 155 -16.13 4.24 -12.64
N LEU A 156 -17.44 4.02 -12.52
CA LEU A 156 -18.02 2.68 -12.46
C LEU A 156 -17.71 1.89 -13.74
N SER A 157 -17.80 2.51 -14.92
CA SER A 157 -17.47 1.87 -16.19
C SER A 157 -16.00 1.44 -16.27
N ILE A 158 -15.09 2.26 -15.75
CA ILE A 158 -13.66 1.91 -15.63
C ILE A 158 -13.48 0.71 -14.69
N CYS A 159 -14.16 0.72 -13.54
CA CYS A 159 -14.14 -0.40 -12.60
C CYS A 159 -14.71 -1.70 -13.19
N SER A 160 -15.69 -1.60 -14.08
CA SER A 160 -16.26 -2.72 -14.84
C SER A 160 -15.41 -3.15 -16.04
N SER A 161 -14.23 -2.59 -16.25
CA SER A 161 -13.35 -3.02 -17.33
C SER A 161 -13.04 -4.53 -17.21
N PRO A 162 -13.15 -5.30 -18.31
CA PRO A 162 -12.88 -6.74 -18.31
C PRO A 162 -11.39 -7.07 -18.12
N CYS A 163 -10.51 -6.09 -18.28
CA CYS A 163 -9.06 -6.26 -18.14
C CYS A 163 -8.50 -5.70 -16.83
N LEU A 164 -9.35 -5.10 -15.99
CA LEU A 164 -8.94 -4.49 -14.74
C LEU A 164 -8.46 -5.56 -13.75
N LYS A 165 -7.16 -5.54 -13.44
CA LYS A 165 -6.51 -6.50 -12.52
C LYS A 165 -6.20 -5.89 -11.16
N SER A 166 -5.97 -4.58 -11.10
CA SER A 166 -5.52 -3.89 -9.88
C SER A 166 -6.35 -2.63 -9.64
N LEU A 167 -6.87 -2.49 -8.43
CA LEU A 167 -7.70 -1.36 -8.00
C LEU A 167 -7.12 -0.79 -6.72
N GLU A 168 -6.85 0.51 -6.72
CA GLU A 168 -6.51 1.26 -5.52
C GLU A 168 -7.57 2.33 -5.28
N VAL A 169 -8.18 2.31 -4.09
CA VAL A 169 -9.16 3.29 -3.67
C VAL A 169 -8.71 3.95 -2.38
N GLU A 170 -8.77 5.26 -2.32
CA GLU A 170 -8.45 6.06 -1.12
C GLU A 170 -9.67 6.85 -0.69
N ALA A 171 -10.05 6.70 0.58
CA ALA A 171 -11.26 7.26 1.20
C ALA A 171 -12.56 7.01 0.41
N ALA A 172 -12.52 6.15 -0.60
CA ALA A 172 -13.65 5.87 -1.46
C ALA A 172 -14.59 4.84 -0.84
N PHE A 173 -15.82 4.91 -1.31
CA PHE A 173 -16.88 3.96 -1.04
C PHE A 173 -16.55 2.56 -1.60
N LEU A 174 -16.57 1.55 -0.74
CA LEU A 174 -16.17 0.17 -1.10
C LEU A 174 -17.16 -0.57 -2.00
N GLY A 175 -18.42 -0.16 -2.13
CA GLY A 175 -19.33 -0.86 -3.05
C GLY A 175 -19.04 -0.60 -4.53
N ILE A 176 -18.07 0.25 -4.89
CA ILE A 176 -17.50 0.26 -6.25
C ILE A 176 -16.95 -1.13 -6.66
N LEU A 177 -16.63 -1.97 -5.68
CA LEU A 177 -16.26 -3.37 -5.88
C LEU A 177 -17.38 -4.21 -6.50
N ASP A 178 -18.64 -3.76 -6.46
CA ASP A 178 -19.78 -4.48 -7.07
C ASP A 178 -19.77 -4.36 -8.60
N ALA A 179 -19.18 -3.29 -9.12
CA ALA A 179 -18.99 -3.07 -10.55
C ALA A 179 -17.77 -3.84 -11.10
N CYS A 180 -16.88 -4.35 -10.25
CA CYS A 180 -15.61 -4.96 -10.66
C CYS A 180 -15.80 -6.42 -11.14
N GLY A 181 -15.24 -6.75 -12.30
CA GLY A 181 -15.30 -8.11 -12.88
C GLY A 181 -14.24 -9.07 -12.32
N SER A 182 -12.98 -8.94 -12.75
CA SER A 182 -11.88 -9.87 -12.43
C SER A 182 -10.71 -9.17 -11.74
N LEU A 183 -10.89 -8.80 -10.48
CA LEU A 183 -9.84 -8.12 -9.71
C LEU A 183 -8.87 -9.14 -9.07
N LYS A 184 -7.56 -8.91 -9.21
CA LYS A 184 -6.50 -9.70 -8.55
C LYS A 184 -5.88 -8.96 -7.36
N GLU A 185 -5.78 -7.64 -7.46
CA GLU A 185 -5.15 -6.81 -6.45
C GLU A 185 -6.10 -5.70 -6.01
N LEU A 186 -6.31 -5.60 -4.70
CA LEU A 186 -7.11 -4.54 -4.11
C LEU A 186 -6.27 -3.82 -3.04
N LYS A 187 -6.18 -2.49 -3.17
CA LYS A 187 -5.60 -1.62 -2.15
C LYS A 187 -6.65 -0.61 -1.71
N VAL A 188 -6.93 -0.58 -0.41
CA VAL A 188 -7.90 0.32 0.21
C VAL A 188 -7.13 1.19 1.19
N ASN A 189 -7.11 2.50 0.98
CA ASN A 189 -6.52 3.47 1.90
C ASN A 189 -7.63 4.27 2.58
N TRP A 190 -7.51 4.52 3.89
CA TRP A 190 -8.43 5.37 4.65
C TRP A 190 -9.93 5.01 4.48
N PRO A 191 -10.35 3.74 4.62
CA PRO A 191 -11.76 3.38 4.46
C PRO A 191 -12.64 4.18 5.43
N ASN A 192 -13.61 4.93 4.88
CA ASN A 192 -14.52 5.75 5.68
C ASN A 192 -15.71 4.93 6.22
N TYR A 193 -16.06 5.17 7.48
CA TYR A 193 -17.17 4.56 8.21
C TYR A 193 -18.55 5.13 7.84
N ASN A 194 -18.65 6.45 7.62
CA ASN A 194 -19.95 7.13 7.52
C ASN A 194 -20.74 6.75 6.26
N HIS A 195 -20.05 6.25 5.22
CA HIS A 195 -20.64 6.01 3.90
C HIS A 195 -20.90 4.53 3.61
N LEU A 196 -20.67 3.63 4.56
CA LEU A 196 -21.07 2.23 4.41
C LEU A 196 -22.60 2.05 4.48
N ILE A 197 -23.33 3.09 4.88
CA ILE A 197 -24.80 3.17 4.85
C ILE A 197 -25.30 3.78 3.52
N SER A 198 -24.49 4.61 2.84
CA SER A 198 -24.87 5.11 1.52
C SER A 198 -24.61 4.02 0.50
N THR A 199 -25.65 3.27 0.14
CA THR A 199 -25.55 2.26 -0.91
C THR A 199 -25.32 2.97 -2.23
N VAL A 200 -24.10 2.95 -2.78
CA VAL A 200 -23.97 3.23 -4.21
C VAL A 200 -24.84 2.23 -4.93
N VAL A 201 -25.84 2.78 -5.61
CA VAL A 201 -26.74 2.02 -6.45
C VAL A 201 -25.97 1.71 -7.71
N VAL A 202 -25.23 0.61 -7.69
CA VAL A 202 -24.69 0.04 -8.92
C VAL A 202 -25.88 -0.50 -9.70
N PRO A 203 -26.14 -0.03 -10.94
CA PRO A 203 -27.24 -0.53 -11.74
C PRO A 203 -27.17 -2.06 -11.83
N GLU A 204 -28.30 -2.75 -11.72
CA GLU A 204 -28.36 -4.23 -11.69
C GLU A 204 -27.60 -4.86 -12.87
N GLU A 205 -27.65 -4.23 -14.05
CA GLU A 205 -26.94 -4.66 -15.25
C GLU A 205 -25.41 -4.68 -15.11
N ARG A 206 -24.86 -3.85 -14.21
CA ARG A 206 -23.43 -3.76 -13.91
C ARG A 206 -23.06 -4.52 -12.64
N GLN A 207 -24.03 -5.04 -11.90
CA GLN A 207 -23.76 -5.83 -10.71
C GLN A 207 -23.14 -7.16 -11.12
N ARG A 208 -22.01 -7.48 -10.50
CA ARG A 208 -21.38 -8.78 -10.70
C ARG A 208 -22.21 -9.90 -10.09
N THR A 209 -22.24 -11.02 -10.80
CA THR A 209 -22.81 -12.28 -10.30
C THR A 209 -21.78 -13.14 -9.55
N ASN A 210 -20.49 -12.89 -9.78
CA ASN A 210 -19.38 -13.70 -9.25
C ASN A 210 -18.62 -13.00 -8.11
N LYS A 211 -18.08 -13.79 -7.19
CA LYS A 211 -17.18 -13.30 -6.12
C LYS A 211 -15.82 -12.89 -6.70
N LEU A 212 -15.23 -11.81 -6.17
CA LEU A 212 -13.89 -11.38 -6.57
C LEU A 212 -12.86 -12.36 -6.02
N THR A 213 -11.92 -12.81 -6.86
CA THR A 213 -10.85 -13.73 -6.47
C THR A 213 -9.53 -12.98 -6.33
N LEU A 214 -9.31 -12.40 -5.15
CA LEU A 214 -8.11 -11.60 -4.90
C LEU A 214 -6.89 -12.48 -4.62
N GLU A 215 -5.76 -12.12 -5.23
CA GLU A 215 -4.43 -12.64 -4.91
C GLU A 215 -3.68 -11.71 -3.94
N ARG A 216 -3.99 -10.41 -3.95
CA ARG A 216 -3.39 -9.40 -3.06
C ARG A 216 -4.44 -8.46 -2.48
N LEU A 217 -4.38 -8.24 -1.17
CA LEU A 217 -5.20 -7.29 -0.43
C LEU A 217 -4.30 -6.43 0.45
N GLU A 218 -4.40 -5.11 0.30
CA GLU A 218 -3.75 -4.13 1.18
C GLU A 218 -4.81 -3.19 1.75
N MET A 219 -4.97 -3.20 3.07
CA MET A 219 -5.85 -2.28 3.80
C MET A 219 -4.98 -1.34 4.62
N ASN A 220 -4.94 -0.07 4.24
CA ASN A 220 -4.13 0.94 4.89
C ASN A 220 -4.99 1.93 5.68
N PHE A 221 -4.46 2.37 6.81
CA PHE A 221 -5.01 3.47 7.60
C PHE A 221 -6.47 3.25 8.02
N VAL A 222 -6.77 2.05 8.51
CA VAL A 222 -8.10 1.76 9.06
C VAL A 222 -8.30 2.58 10.35
N ARG A 223 -8.95 3.75 10.21
CA ARG A 223 -9.19 4.70 11.31
C ARG A 223 -10.36 4.27 12.20
N CYS A 224 -11.37 3.61 11.63
CA CYS A 224 -12.61 3.26 12.33
C CYS A 224 -12.69 1.75 12.63
N SER A 225 -13.63 1.37 13.50
CA SER A 225 -13.89 -0.04 13.86
C SER A 225 -14.00 -0.92 12.61
N LEU A 226 -13.10 -1.90 12.50
CA LEU A 226 -13.08 -2.92 11.44
C LEU A 226 -14.44 -3.63 11.26
N LYS A 227 -15.35 -3.55 12.24
CA LYS A 227 -16.73 -4.04 12.15
C LYS A 227 -17.49 -3.53 10.93
N ALA A 228 -17.18 -2.33 10.44
CA ALA A 228 -17.87 -1.77 9.29
C ALA A 228 -17.27 -2.28 7.95
N ILE A 229 -15.98 -2.61 7.93
CA ILE A 229 -15.30 -3.25 6.80
C ILE A 229 -15.65 -4.74 6.72
N HIS A 230 -15.98 -5.34 7.87
CA HIS A 230 -16.25 -6.77 8.01
C HIS A 230 -17.30 -7.29 7.01
N PRO A 231 -18.51 -6.70 6.85
CA PRO A 231 -19.50 -7.16 5.87
C PRO A 231 -19.03 -7.14 4.41
N ILE A 232 -18.13 -6.23 4.05
CA ILE A 232 -17.78 -5.98 2.64
C ILE A 232 -16.56 -6.78 2.21
N VAL A 233 -15.50 -6.77 3.02
CA VAL A 233 -14.23 -7.39 2.65
C VAL A 233 -14.12 -8.82 3.22
N LEU A 234 -14.74 -9.08 4.38
CA LEU A 234 -14.42 -10.23 5.22
C LEU A 234 -15.58 -11.16 5.52
N ASP A 235 -16.79 -10.79 5.12
CA ASP A 235 -17.93 -11.67 5.12
C ASP A 235 -17.84 -12.62 3.91
N PRO A 236 -17.63 -13.93 4.12
CA PRO A 236 -17.56 -14.91 3.04
C PRO A 236 -18.84 -14.98 2.23
N SER A 237 -19.97 -14.53 2.79
CA SER A 237 -21.26 -14.53 2.10
C SER A 237 -21.33 -13.48 0.99
N ASN A 238 -20.62 -12.35 1.12
CA ASN A 238 -21.03 -11.17 0.37
C ASN A 238 -20.24 -10.93 -0.93
N ARG A 239 -18.90 -10.89 -0.94
CA ARG A 239 -18.24 -10.15 -2.06
C ARG A 239 -16.86 -10.64 -2.49
N ILE A 240 -16.00 -11.08 -1.58
CA ILE A 240 -14.61 -11.38 -1.89
C ILE A 240 -14.28 -12.80 -1.46
N GLU A 241 -13.85 -13.62 -2.40
CA GLU A 241 -13.27 -14.92 -2.12
C GLU A 241 -11.80 -14.75 -1.70
N THR A 242 -11.53 -14.96 -0.42
CA THR A 242 -10.19 -14.81 0.17
C THR A 242 -9.39 -16.11 0.19
N SER A 243 -9.97 -17.21 -0.29
CA SER A 243 -9.33 -18.54 -0.34
C SER A 243 -8.06 -18.58 -1.20
N ARG A 244 -7.91 -17.64 -2.14
CA ARG A 244 -6.77 -17.50 -3.06
C ARG A 244 -5.80 -16.38 -2.70
N LEU A 245 -6.01 -15.73 -1.56
CA LEU A 245 -5.22 -14.57 -1.16
C LEU A 245 -3.79 -14.97 -0.79
N LYS A 246 -2.82 -14.58 -1.62
CA LYS A 246 -1.39 -14.88 -1.41
C LYS A 246 -0.68 -13.83 -0.58
N SER A 247 -1.13 -12.57 -0.67
CA SER A 247 -0.49 -11.45 0.00
C SER A 247 -1.51 -10.57 0.71
N LEU A 248 -1.35 -10.43 2.02
CA LEU A 248 -2.18 -9.58 2.87
C LEU A 248 -1.33 -8.51 3.55
N THR A 249 -1.74 -7.26 3.45
CA THR A 249 -1.17 -6.14 4.23
C THR A 249 -2.28 -5.45 4.98
N ILE A 250 -2.12 -5.28 6.29
CA ILE A 250 -3.08 -4.58 7.15
C ILE A 250 -2.32 -3.50 7.89
N SER A 251 -2.73 -2.25 7.72
CA SER A 251 -2.33 -1.13 8.56
C SER A 251 -3.53 -0.62 9.35
N ALA A 252 -3.52 -0.90 10.64
CA ALA A 252 -4.59 -0.54 11.55
C ALA A 252 -4.05 0.32 12.70
N SER A 253 -4.91 1.21 13.19
CA SER A 253 -4.68 1.94 14.42
C SER A 253 -4.93 1.04 15.63
N VAL A 254 -4.14 1.20 16.70
CA VAL A 254 -4.26 0.35 17.91
C VAL A 254 -5.63 0.49 18.59
N ARG A 255 -6.30 1.66 18.48
CA ARG A 255 -7.64 1.87 19.05
C ARG A 255 -8.78 1.29 18.22
N SER A 256 -8.55 1.06 16.93
CA SER A 256 -9.57 0.68 15.96
C SER A 256 -9.59 -0.83 15.71
N TYR A 257 -8.92 -1.57 16.59
CA TYR A 257 -8.51 -2.93 16.36
C TYR A 257 -9.63 -3.92 16.67
N ASP A 258 -10.09 -4.64 15.65
CA ASP A 258 -10.93 -5.81 15.84
C ASP A 258 -10.10 -7.06 15.50
N PHE A 259 -9.49 -7.66 16.53
CA PHE A 259 -8.71 -8.88 16.37
C PHE A 259 -9.55 -10.03 15.82
N THR A 260 -10.86 -10.04 16.08
CA THR A 260 -11.76 -11.08 15.60
C THR A 260 -11.88 -11.04 14.07
N VAL A 261 -11.90 -9.82 13.51
CA VAL A 261 -12.00 -9.55 12.08
C VAL A 261 -10.74 -10.01 11.34
N ILE A 262 -9.56 -9.64 11.85
CA ILE A 262 -8.28 -10.08 11.26
C ILE A 262 -8.11 -11.59 11.42
N GLY A 263 -8.45 -12.14 12.58
CA GLY A 263 -8.46 -13.59 12.79
C GLY A 263 -9.41 -14.32 11.83
N GLY A 264 -10.57 -13.74 11.54
CA GLY A 264 -11.51 -14.22 10.52
C GLY A 264 -10.88 -14.27 9.12
N LEU A 265 -10.26 -13.17 8.70
CA LEU A 265 -9.57 -13.08 7.41
C LEU A 265 -8.41 -14.08 7.30
N LEU A 266 -7.57 -14.17 8.33
CA LEU A 266 -6.44 -15.11 8.34
C LEU A 266 -6.92 -16.56 8.28
N ARG A 267 -8.05 -16.88 8.94
CA ARG A 267 -8.67 -18.20 8.83
C ARG A 267 -9.16 -18.50 7.41
N SER A 268 -9.70 -17.52 6.68
CA SER A 268 -10.23 -17.75 5.34
C SER A 268 -9.15 -17.90 4.25
N CYS A 269 -7.94 -17.36 4.47
CA CYS A 269 -6.79 -17.49 3.56
C CYS A 269 -5.69 -18.44 4.08
N THR A 270 -6.02 -19.31 5.03
CA THR A 270 -5.07 -20.18 5.75
C THR A 270 -4.10 -20.94 4.84
N SER A 271 -4.59 -21.54 3.76
CA SER A 271 -3.82 -22.44 2.87
C SER A 271 -3.15 -21.72 1.70
N SER A 272 -3.47 -20.44 1.47
CA SER A 272 -2.97 -19.68 0.31
C SER A 272 -2.08 -18.51 0.70
N LEU A 273 -2.18 -18.01 1.94
CA LEU A 273 -1.47 -16.83 2.38
C LEU A 273 0.03 -17.09 2.51
N GLU A 274 0.80 -16.64 1.53
CA GLU A 274 2.26 -16.75 1.50
C GLU A 274 2.94 -15.57 2.21
N LYS A 275 2.28 -14.41 2.22
CA LYS A 275 2.86 -13.17 2.72
C LYS A 275 1.87 -12.39 3.57
N PHE A 276 2.26 -12.09 4.79
CA PHE A 276 1.51 -11.24 5.70
C PHE A 276 2.35 -10.06 6.18
N ILE A 277 1.83 -8.84 6.02
CA ILE A 277 2.41 -7.63 6.60
C ILE A 277 1.40 -7.04 7.55
N TYR A 278 1.78 -6.96 8.82
CA TYR A 278 0.99 -6.29 9.84
C TYR A 278 1.64 -4.96 10.23
N ARG A 279 0.91 -3.84 10.10
CA ARG A 279 1.36 -2.49 10.44
C ARG A 279 0.52 -1.91 11.57
N GLY A 280 1.03 -1.94 12.80
CA GLY A 280 0.42 -1.28 13.95
C GLY A 280 0.80 0.19 13.99
N LYS A 281 -0.11 1.10 13.62
CA LYS A 281 0.12 2.55 13.78
C LYS A 281 -0.47 3.02 15.09
N SER A 282 0.36 3.51 16.01
CA SER A 282 -0.14 4.48 16.98
C SER A 282 -0.17 5.83 16.26
N PHE A 283 -1.27 6.56 16.29
CA PHE A 283 -1.36 7.90 15.71
C PHE A 283 -1.34 8.93 16.81
N GLY A 284 -0.15 9.40 17.23
CA GLY A 284 -0.01 10.55 18.13
C GLY A 284 -0.77 10.47 19.47
N LEU A 285 -1.24 9.27 19.84
CA LEU A 285 -2.02 9.02 21.04
C LEU A 285 -1.14 8.18 21.97
N ARG A 286 -1.09 8.58 23.24
CA ARG A 286 -0.28 7.92 24.26
C ARG A 286 -0.74 6.46 24.38
N TRP A 287 0.23 5.54 24.45
CA TRP A 287 -0.03 4.10 24.56
C TRP A 287 -0.92 3.74 25.76
N ASN A 288 -0.92 4.58 26.79
CA ASN A 288 -1.71 4.42 28.02
C ASN A 288 -3.23 4.45 27.82
N ASP A 289 -3.73 4.97 26.69
CA ASP A 289 -5.16 4.99 26.38
C ASP A 289 -5.63 3.73 25.62
N ILE A 290 -4.73 2.78 25.38
CA ILE A 290 -5.08 1.48 24.80
C ILE A 290 -5.61 0.63 25.95
N CYS A 291 -6.86 0.16 25.88
CA CYS A 291 -7.40 -0.80 26.82
C CYS A 291 -6.55 -2.08 26.81
N VAL A 292 -5.63 -2.21 27.76
CA VAL A 292 -4.74 -3.38 28.01
C VAL A 292 -5.52 -4.66 28.38
N HIS A 293 -6.86 -4.61 28.36
CA HIS A 293 -7.70 -5.61 29.01
C HIS A 293 -8.31 -6.68 28.10
N ASP A 294 -8.02 -6.71 26.80
CA ASP A 294 -8.43 -7.85 25.97
C ASP A 294 -7.27 -8.45 25.14
N PRO A 295 -6.62 -9.52 25.63
CA PRO A 295 -5.44 -10.12 25.01
C PRO A 295 -5.76 -11.08 23.86
N GLN A 296 -6.98 -11.09 23.31
CA GLN A 296 -7.29 -11.97 22.18
C GLN A 296 -6.64 -11.48 20.88
N GLN A 297 -5.34 -11.75 20.76
CA GLN A 297 -4.62 -11.65 19.51
C GLN A 297 -5.14 -12.71 18.54
N PHE A 298 -5.28 -12.35 17.27
CA PHE A 298 -5.52 -13.34 16.23
C PHE A 298 -4.35 -14.34 16.20
N GLY A 299 -4.62 -15.62 16.02
CA GLY A 299 -3.57 -16.64 15.93
C GLY A 299 -3.00 -16.78 14.51
N LEU A 300 -1.70 -17.04 14.41
CA LEU A 300 -1.00 -17.38 13.17
C LEU A 300 -0.85 -18.90 12.97
N SER A 301 -1.31 -19.71 13.92
CA SER A 301 -1.05 -21.16 14.02
C SER A 301 -1.55 -21.99 12.87
N LYS A 302 -2.55 -21.49 12.13
CA LYS A 302 -3.13 -22.20 11.01
C LYS A 302 -2.44 -21.91 9.69
N LEU A 303 -1.68 -20.81 9.57
CA LEU A 303 -1.15 -20.28 8.31
C LEU A 303 -0.02 -21.17 7.73
N SER A 304 -0.41 -22.30 7.13
CA SER A 304 0.50 -23.36 6.67
C SER A 304 1.24 -23.03 5.38
N ALA A 305 0.87 -21.94 4.70
CA ALA A 305 1.56 -21.44 3.51
C ALA A 305 2.44 -20.20 3.78
N LEU A 306 2.49 -19.68 5.01
CA LEU A 306 3.10 -18.38 5.34
C LEU A 306 4.63 -18.38 5.25
N LYS A 307 5.17 -18.08 4.07
CA LYS A 307 6.61 -17.96 3.81
C LYS A 307 7.20 -16.66 4.32
N ARG A 308 6.41 -15.58 4.38
CA ARG A 308 6.91 -14.22 4.66
C ARG A 308 6.02 -13.50 5.67
N PHE A 309 6.57 -13.11 6.81
CA PHE A 309 5.85 -12.34 7.81
C PHE A 309 6.61 -11.08 8.20
N ALA A 310 5.93 -9.94 8.13
CA ALA A 310 6.47 -8.66 8.56
C ALA A 310 5.57 -8.00 9.59
N CYS A 311 6.17 -7.46 10.65
CA CYS A 311 5.50 -6.61 11.62
C CYS A 311 6.19 -5.24 11.65
N ILE A 312 5.41 -4.21 11.32
CA ILE A 312 5.81 -2.80 11.36
C ILE A 312 5.02 -2.15 12.48
N TYR A 313 5.69 -1.43 13.37
CA TYR A 313 4.96 -0.66 14.39
C TYR A 313 5.63 0.64 14.73
N THR A 314 4.83 1.58 15.19
CA THR A 314 5.25 2.89 15.66
C THR A 314 5.08 2.94 17.18
N ASN A 315 6.19 3.15 17.90
CA ASN A 315 6.18 3.48 19.32
C ASN A 315 6.18 5.01 19.47
N HIS A 316 5.18 5.51 20.20
CA HIS A 316 5.07 6.91 20.55
C HIS A 316 5.21 7.09 22.07
N GLY A 317 6.25 7.82 22.47
CA GLY A 317 6.28 8.59 23.72
C GLY A 317 6.54 7.89 25.06
N ASP A 318 6.87 8.77 26.00
CA ASP A 318 7.17 8.70 27.44
C ASP A 318 6.99 7.34 28.16
N THR A 319 8.06 6.55 28.15
CA THR A 319 8.21 5.24 28.81
C THR A 319 8.39 5.32 30.32
N THR A 320 8.29 6.50 30.92
CA THR A 320 8.51 6.67 32.36
C THR A 320 7.51 5.91 33.23
N SER A 321 6.36 5.47 32.69
CA SER A 321 5.28 4.87 33.49
C SER A 321 4.99 3.38 33.27
N ARG A 322 5.40 2.71 32.17
CA ARG A 322 5.19 1.25 31.99
C ARG A 322 6.23 0.57 31.08
N GLN A 323 6.62 -0.66 31.43
CA GLN A 323 7.54 -1.55 30.69
C GLN A 323 6.92 -2.23 29.46
N GLU A 324 5.64 -2.00 29.18
CA GLU A 324 4.94 -2.64 28.06
C GLU A 324 5.32 -1.98 26.73
N THR A 325 6.24 -2.59 26.00
CA THR A 325 6.57 -2.19 24.63
C THR A 325 5.68 -2.89 23.62
N ALA A 326 5.52 -2.32 22.42
CA ALA A 326 4.84 -3.01 21.32
C ALA A 326 5.43 -4.41 21.03
N LEU A 327 6.77 -4.58 21.18
CA LEU A 327 7.40 -5.88 21.04
C LEU A 327 6.91 -6.89 22.09
N SER A 328 6.77 -6.46 23.35
CA SER A 328 6.23 -7.32 24.42
C SER A 328 4.81 -7.79 24.12
N SER A 329 3.99 -6.93 23.50
CA SER A 329 2.64 -7.31 23.05
C SER A 329 2.66 -8.20 21.81
N LEU A 330 3.63 -8.06 20.91
CA LEU A 330 3.70 -8.87 19.68
C LEU A 330 4.32 -10.26 19.88
N LEU A 331 5.12 -10.44 20.93
CA LEU A 331 5.80 -11.70 21.17
C LEU A 331 4.82 -12.90 21.35
N PRO A 332 3.71 -12.78 22.11
CA PRO A 332 2.68 -13.82 22.17
C PRO A 332 2.12 -14.20 20.78
N LEU A 333 1.87 -13.23 19.90
CA LEU A 333 1.44 -13.46 18.52
C LEU A 333 2.46 -14.33 17.77
N PHE A 334 3.76 -14.04 17.92
CA PHE A 334 4.82 -14.80 17.25
C PHE A 334 4.88 -16.25 17.77
N HIS A 335 4.64 -16.45 19.07
CA HIS A 335 4.52 -17.79 19.64
C HIS A 335 3.36 -18.60 19.07
N THR A 336 2.35 -17.96 18.47
CA THR A 336 1.25 -18.68 17.81
C THR A 336 1.61 -19.25 16.44
N LEU A 337 2.78 -18.96 15.84
CA LEU A 337 3.18 -19.54 14.55
C LEU A 337 3.15 -21.09 14.60
N PRO A 338 2.92 -21.80 13.49
CA PRO A 338 2.91 -23.27 13.48
C PRO A 338 4.21 -23.87 14.05
N SER A 339 4.13 -25.06 14.65
CA SER A 339 5.30 -25.79 15.16
C SER A 339 6.23 -26.29 14.06
N LEU A 340 5.71 -26.45 12.82
CA LEU A 340 6.50 -26.69 11.61
C LEU A 340 6.20 -25.55 10.65
N SER A 341 6.79 -24.39 10.92
CA SER A 341 6.45 -23.18 10.18
C SER A 341 7.11 -23.19 8.80
N PRO A 342 6.37 -22.86 7.72
CA PRO A 342 6.94 -22.68 6.38
C PRO A 342 7.70 -21.35 6.23
N LEU A 343 7.83 -20.57 7.31
CA LEU A 343 8.40 -19.23 7.30
C LEU A 343 9.85 -19.24 6.82
N GLU A 344 10.11 -18.48 5.76
CA GLU A 344 11.43 -18.27 5.18
C GLU A 344 12.03 -16.93 5.62
N VAL A 345 11.19 -15.90 5.74
CA VAL A 345 11.62 -14.53 6.05
C VAL A 345 10.70 -13.92 7.10
N PHE A 346 11.32 -13.48 8.20
CA PHE A 346 10.68 -12.64 9.20
C PHE A 346 11.26 -11.23 9.14
N HIS A 347 10.41 -10.20 9.25
CA HIS A 347 10.84 -8.81 9.27
C HIS A 347 10.17 -8.03 10.40
N LEU A 348 10.97 -7.50 11.32
CA LEU A 348 10.55 -6.55 12.34
C LEU A 348 10.98 -5.15 11.94
N TYR A 349 10.06 -4.20 11.90
CA TYR A 349 10.34 -2.80 11.59
C TYR A 349 9.76 -1.88 12.65
N PRO A 350 10.45 -1.75 13.80
CA PRO A 350 10.02 -0.81 14.82
C PRO A 350 10.46 0.62 14.46
N TRP A 351 9.54 1.55 14.63
CA TRP A 351 9.76 2.97 14.44
C TRP A 351 9.58 3.71 15.76
N TYR A 352 10.51 4.60 16.08
CA TYR A 352 10.57 5.37 17.32
C TYR A 352 10.55 6.87 17.02
N ASP A 353 9.76 7.63 17.77
CA ASP A 353 9.75 9.09 17.65
C ASP A 353 10.84 9.78 18.50
N GLU A 354 11.38 9.08 19.51
CA GLU A 354 12.36 9.62 20.45
C GLU A 354 13.56 8.67 20.66
N ARG A 355 14.74 9.28 20.83
CA ARG A 355 16.01 8.58 21.12
C ARG A 355 15.91 7.74 22.41
N VAL A 356 15.36 8.32 23.46
CA VAL A 356 15.23 7.69 24.79
C VAL A 356 14.40 6.39 24.72
N THR A 357 13.28 6.41 24.00
CA THR A 357 12.43 5.23 23.80
C THR A 357 13.16 4.12 23.05
N LEU A 358 13.93 4.47 22.02
CA LEU A 358 14.76 3.51 21.29
C LEU A 358 15.83 2.90 22.21
N GLU A 359 16.54 3.72 22.99
CA GLU A 359 17.57 3.23 23.90
C GLU A 359 17.00 2.29 24.96
N GLN A 360 15.88 2.64 25.58
CA GLN A 360 15.23 1.77 26.56
C GLN A 360 14.81 0.45 25.94
N MET A 361 14.22 0.48 24.73
CA MET A 361 13.87 -0.75 24.03
C MET A 361 15.10 -1.61 23.72
N ALA A 362 16.20 -1.00 23.27
CA ALA A 362 17.45 -1.70 23.05
C ALA A 362 18.01 -2.35 24.33
N ASN A 363 17.72 -1.77 25.51
CA ASN A 363 18.11 -2.29 26.82
C ASN A 363 17.15 -3.37 27.39
N LEU A 364 16.05 -3.71 26.70
CA LEU A 364 15.11 -4.76 27.14
C LEU A 364 15.65 -6.16 26.82
N ALA A 365 16.75 -6.54 27.47
CA ALA A 365 17.45 -7.79 27.27
C ALA A 365 16.52 -9.02 27.28
N ALA A 366 15.65 -9.13 28.29
CA ALA A 366 14.76 -10.27 28.44
C ALA A 366 13.77 -10.44 27.27
N LEU A 367 13.33 -9.36 26.61
CA LEU A 367 12.45 -9.46 25.44
C LEU A 367 13.23 -9.89 24.20
N TRP A 368 14.42 -9.33 23.99
CA TRP A 368 15.28 -9.69 22.87
C TRP A 368 15.78 -11.14 22.98
N ASP A 369 16.12 -11.59 24.18
CA ASP A 369 16.53 -12.97 24.43
C ASP A 369 15.39 -13.96 24.15
N GLN A 370 14.14 -13.61 24.49
CA GLN A 370 12.97 -14.41 24.14
C GLN A 370 12.72 -14.44 22.63
N PHE A 371 12.86 -13.29 21.96
CA PHE A 371 12.76 -13.18 20.50
C PHE A 371 13.84 -14.03 19.80
N ASP A 372 15.10 -13.94 20.25
CA ASP A 372 16.23 -14.75 19.77
C ASP A 372 15.96 -16.24 19.97
N ALA A 373 15.51 -16.64 21.16
CA ALA A 373 15.18 -18.02 21.48
C ALA A 373 14.06 -18.57 20.59
N LEU A 374 13.02 -17.79 20.32
CA LEU A 374 11.90 -18.19 19.47
C LEU A 374 12.34 -18.45 18.03
N PHE A 375 12.96 -17.47 17.37
CA PHE A 375 13.29 -17.59 15.94
C PHE A 375 14.55 -18.42 15.67
N ALA A 376 15.39 -18.69 16.68
CA ALA A 376 16.51 -19.61 16.56
C ALA A 376 16.11 -21.10 16.72
N ASP A 377 14.85 -21.40 17.06
CA ASP A 377 14.33 -22.77 17.12
C ASP A 377 14.30 -23.41 15.73
N ARG A 378 15.40 -24.08 15.35
CA ARG A 378 15.57 -24.72 14.04
C ARG A 378 14.60 -25.87 13.78
N PRO A 379 14.30 -26.76 14.74
CA PRO A 379 13.23 -27.74 14.58
C PRO A 379 11.90 -27.10 14.16
N ARG A 380 11.56 -25.94 14.74
CA ARG A 380 10.34 -25.21 14.43
C ARG A 380 10.38 -24.42 13.11
N PHE A 381 11.51 -23.80 12.82
CA PHE A 381 11.72 -22.87 11.71
C PHE A 381 12.80 -23.36 10.75
N GLN A 382 12.62 -24.57 10.20
CA GLN A 382 13.62 -25.23 9.35
C GLN A 382 13.96 -24.45 8.07
N ARG A 383 12.99 -23.70 7.53
CA ARG A 383 13.14 -22.92 6.29
C ARG A 383 13.54 -21.46 6.51
N LEU A 384 13.63 -21.02 7.76
CA LEU A 384 13.90 -19.62 8.08
C LEU A 384 15.33 -19.28 7.73
N ARG A 385 15.49 -18.50 6.66
CA ARG A 385 16.78 -18.05 6.12
C ARG A 385 17.13 -16.62 6.49
N CYS A 386 16.16 -15.82 6.90
CA CYS A 386 16.38 -14.41 7.22
C CYS A 386 15.43 -13.93 8.31
N VAL A 387 16.01 -13.38 9.37
CA VAL A 387 15.35 -12.56 10.38
C VAL A 387 15.92 -11.17 10.24
N ARG A 388 15.11 -10.25 9.70
CA ARG A 388 15.49 -8.86 9.49
C ARG A 388 14.89 -7.98 10.57
N ILE A 389 15.70 -7.12 11.16
CA ILE A 389 15.28 -6.10 12.11
C ILE A 389 15.79 -4.77 11.59
N ASN A 390 14.87 -3.92 11.14
CA ASN A 390 15.18 -2.60 10.65
C ASN A 390 14.60 -1.59 11.64
N VAL A 391 15.44 -0.89 12.38
CA VAL A 391 14.97 0.08 13.38
C VAL A 391 15.11 1.47 12.81
N SER A 392 14.07 2.30 12.93
CA SER A 392 14.15 3.69 12.50
C SER A 392 13.73 4.63 13.62
N TYR A 393 14.40 5.78 13.72
CA TYR A 393 13.99 6.83 14.64
C TYR A 393 14.10 8.23 14.03
N ILE A 394 13.39 9.18 14.63
CA ILE A 394 13.52 10.62 14.30
C ILE A 394 14.42 11.28 15.34
N SER A 395 15.54 11.84 14.90
CA SER A 395 16.37 12.77 15.69
C SER A 395 15.66 14.13 15.72
N ARG A 396 15.26 14.59 16.91
CA ARG A 396 14.58 15.90 17.12
C ARG A 396 15.39 16.84 18.00
N ASP A 397 16.46 16.31 18.58
CA ASP A 397 17.32 16.87 19.59
C ASP A 397 18.43 17.76 19.02
N GLY A 398 18.49 17.91 17.68
CA GLY A 398 19.49 18.75 17.01
C GLY A 398 20.91 18.20 17.17
N ALA A 399 21.04 16.87 17.38
CA ALA A 399 22.32 16.19 17.44
C ALA A 399 23.08 16.35 16.11
N SER A 400 24.42 16.31 16.18
CA SER A 400 25.23 16.30 14.96
C SER A 400 25.10 14.95 14.23
N ASP A 401 25.33 14.94 12.91
CA ASP A 401 25.29 13.71 12.10
C ASP A 401 26.24 12.63 12.66
N GLU A 402 27.41 13.03 13.17
CA GLU A 402 28.39 12.12 13.80
C GLU A 402 27.89 11.52 15.11
N ASP A 403 27.15 12.29 15.93
CA ASP A 403 26.54 11.79 17.16
C ASP A 403 25.44 10.79 16.86
N ASP A 404 24.66 11.07 15.83
CA ASP A 404 23.58 10.22 15.36
C ASP A 404 24.12 8.90 14.76
N GLU A 405 25.19 8.93 13.95
CA GLU A 405 25.86 7.72 13.46
C GLU A 405 26.42 6.85 14.60
N ARG A 406 27.12 7.46 15.56
CA ARG A 406 27.66 6.75 16.74
C ARG A 406 26.54 6.12 17.56
N TYR A 407 25.44 6.83 17.71
CA TYR A 407 24.27 6.35 18.43
C TYR A 407 23.59 5.17 17.72
N VAL A 408 23.34 5.31 16.41
CA VAL A 408 22.81 4.25 15.54
C VAL A 408 23.63 2.97 15.68
N GLU A 409 24.96 3.08 15.61
CA GLU A 409 25.84 1.92 15.74
C GLU A 409 25.79 1.33 17.16
N SER A 410 25.76 2.16 18.20
CA SER A 410 25.60 1.70 19.59
C SER A 410 24.31 0.89 19.78
N ILE A 411 23.17 1.40 19.29
CA ILE A 411 21.88 0.70 19.35
C ILE A 411 21.92 -0.61 18.56
N ARG A 412 22.49 -0.58 17.35
CA ARG A 412 22.67 -1.77 16.51
C ARG A 412 23.46 -2.85 17.25
N GLN A 413 24.56 -2.49 17.91
CA GLN A 413 25.38 -3.43 18.68
C GLN A 413 24.68 -3.94 19.93
N LYS A 414 23.94 -3.08 20.66
CA LYS A 414 23.13 -3.51 21.81
C LYS A 414 22.10 -4.56 21.41
N ILE A 415 21.32 -4.32 20.36
CA ILE A 415 20.32 -5.29 19.85
C ILE A 415 21.02 -6.59 19.42
N LYS A 416 22.11 -6.51 18.63
CA LYS A 416 22.89 -7.69 18.22
C LYS A 416 23.42 -8.50 19.41
N SER A 417 23.82 -7.84 20.49
CA SER A 417 24.35 -8.51 21.69
C SER A 417 23.33 -9.44 22.37
N HIS A 418 22.03 -9.22 22.15
CA HIS A 418 20.94 -10.07 22.66
C HIS A 418 20.47 -11.14 21.64
N LEU A 419 20.84 -10.99 20.36
CA LEU A 419 20.40 -11.90 19.28
C LEU A 419 21.47 -12.93 18.90
N LYS A 420 22.14 -13.48 19.91
CA LYS A 420 23.35 -14.31 19.74
C LYS A 420 23.07 -15.63 19.00
N ARG A 421 21.89 -16.23 19.16
CA ARG A 421 21.56 -17.50 18.48
C ARG A 421 21.30 -17.25 17.00
N LEU A 422 20.51 -16.23 16.66
CA LEU A 422 20.24 -15.84 15.28
C LEU A 422 21.53 -15.41 14.55
N MET A 423 22.42 -14.67 15.22
CA MET A 423 23.75 -14.34 14.70
C MET A 423 24.60 -15.58 14.41
N ARG A 424 24.74 -16.48 15.39
CA ARG A 424 25.50 -17.74 15.23
C ARG A 424 24.95 -18.60 14.11
N ALA A 425 23.63 -18.54 13.88
CA ALA A 425 22.97 -19.29 12.83
C ALA A 425 23.04 -18.62 11.45
N GLY A 426 23.68 -17.44 11.33
CA GLY A 426 23.94 -16.76 10.06
C GLY A 426 22.70 -16.17 9.37
N ILE A 427 21.58 -16.02 10.08
CA ILE A 427 20.30 -15.58 9.50
C ILE A 427 19.85 -14.20 9.98
N LEU A 428 20.60 -13.55 10.85
CA LEU A 428 20.25 -12.23 11.37
C LEU A 428 20.75 -11.11 10.45
N ALA A 429 19.85 -10.19 10.09
CA ALA A 429 20.20 -8.89 9.51
C ALA A 429 19.61 -7.78 10.39
N VAL A 430 20.48 -6.94 10.97
CA VAL A 430 20.04 -5.77 11.76
C VAL A 430 20.51 -4.51 11.07
N ASP A 431 19.56 -3.65 10.73
CA ASP A 431 19.80 -2.31 10.25
C ASP A 431 19.15 -1.29 11.19
N VAL A 432 19.79 -0.14 11.33
CA VAL A 432 19.31 0.98 12.15
C VAL A 432 19.53 2.23 11.32
N SER A 433 18.48 3.00 11.07
CA SER A 433 18.51 4.13 10.15
C SER A 433 17.91 5.39 10.76
N LEU A 434 18.47 6.54 10.36
CA LEU A 434 17.96 7.87 10.70
C LEU A 434 16.87 8.30 9.72
N GLY A 435 15.81 8.90 10.27
CA GLY A 435 14.89 9.75 9.52
C GLY A 435 13.65 9.08 8.96
N TYR A 436 12.79 9.94 8.42
CA TYR A 436 11.59 9.58 7.68
C TYR A 436 11.99 9.27 6.23
N SER A 437 12.82 8.24 5.99
CA SER A 437 12.89 7.73 4.62
C SER A 437 11.46 7.31 4.30
N ALA A 438 10.77 8.06 3.43
CA ALA A 438 9.37 7.83 3.09
C ALA A 438 9.22 6.34 2.91
N CYS A 439 8.60 5.68 3.88
CA CYS A 439 8.86 4.28 4.10
C CYS A 439 8.37 3.55 2.86
N HIS A 440 9.28 3.24 1.94
CA HIS A 440 9.02 2.37 0.82
C HIS A 440 8.94 1.00 1.46
N PHE A 441 7.79 0.73 2.09
CA PHE A 441 7.43 -0.51 2.78
C PHE A 441 7.23 -1.67 1.78
N GLY A 442 7.88 -1.60 0.61
CA GLY A 442 8.16 -2.76 -0.19
C GLY A 442 8.93 -3.75 0.67
N TRP A 443 8.79 -5.04 0.37
CA TRP A 443 9.75 -5.98 0.94
C TRP A 443 11.11 -5.52 0.43
N PRO A 444 12.08 -5.21 1.31
CA PRO A 444 13.39 -4.86 0.84
C PRO A 444 13.86 -6.03 -0.02
N SER A 445 14.04 -5.75 -1.31
CA SER A 445 14.69 -6.65 -2.25
C SER A 445 16.04 -6.97 -1.62
N ALA A 446 16.15 -8.18 -1.08
CA ALA A 446 17.37 -8.56 -0.39
C ALA A 446 18.48 -8.60 -1.45
N PRO A 447 19.54 -7.79 -1.33
CA PRO A 447 20.67 -7.91 -2.24
C PRO A 447 21.21 -9.34 -2.10
N GLY A 448 21.10 -10.14 -3.18
CA GLY A 448 21.51 -11.55 -3.22
C GLY A 448 20.39 -12.60 -3.08
N LEU A 449 19.11 -12.22 -3.00
CA LEU A 449 17.96 -13.16 -2.99
C LEU A 449 16.89 -12.86 -4.05
N GLU A 450 17.17 -11.91 -4.93
CA GLU A 450 16.39 -11.70 -6.15
C GLU A 450 16.96 -12.57 -7.26
N PHE A 451 16.64 -13.86 -7.27
CA PHE A 451 16.48 -14.73 -8.44
C PHE A 451 16.00 -16.09 -7.94
N ASP A 452 14.71 -16.34 -8.14
CA ASP A 452 14.14 -17.61 -8.62
C ASP A 452 12.82 -17.29 -9.32
#